data_AF-A0A497LW74-F1
#
_entry.id   AF-A0A497LW74-F1
#
_cell.length_a   1.000
_cell.length_b   1.000
_cell.length_c   1.000
_cell.angle_alpha   90.00
_cell.angle_beta   90.00
_cell.angle_gamma   90.00
#
_symmetry.space_group_name_H-M   'P 1'
#
loop_
_entity.id
_entity.type
_entity.pdbx_description
1 polymer ?
#
loop_
_entity_poly.entity_id
_entity_poly.type
_entity_poly.pdbx_seq_one_letter_code
_entity_poly.pdbx_strand_id
1 'polypeptide(L)' 'GLATCWVGAFYEEEVKDILGIPEGFRPVALIPLGYPAYKPPKPSRRKLSQIVHFEKF' A
#
# COMPACT_ATOMS: atom_id res chain seq x y z
N GLY A 1 -0.49 -6.37 -16.86
CA GLY A 1 -1.49 -5.57 -17.57
C GLY A 1 -1.95 -4.40 -16.73
N LEU A 2 -2.37 -4.68 -15.49
CA LEU A 2 -2.85 -3.66 -14.56
C LEU A 2 -1.73 -3.09 -13.69
N ALA A 3 -1.97 -1.91 -13.15
CA ALA A 3 -1.15 -1.24 -12.14
C ALA A 3 -1.98 -0.98 -10.89
N THR A 4 -1.30 -0.86 -9.75
CA THR A 4 -1.89 -0.52 -8.45
C THR A 4 -1.04 0.49 -7.71
N CYS A 5 -1.62 1.10 -6.68
CA CYS A 5 -0.91 1.95 -5.73
C CYS A 5 -1.37 1.61 -4.31
N TRP A 6 -0.45 1.60 -3.35
CA TRP A 6 -0.82 1.49 -1.94
C TRP A 6 -1.14 2.88 -1.41
N VAL A 7 -2.41 3.13 -1.08
CA VAL A 7 -2.83 4.39 -0.46
C VAL A 7 -3.12 4.16 1.01
N GLY A 8 -2.17 4.56 1.86
CA GLY A 8 -2.33 4.60 3.32
C GLY A 8 -2.63 6.00 3.87
N ALA A 9 -2.53 7.03 3.03
CA ALA A 9 -2.82 8.41 3.39
C ALA A 9 -4.26 8.75 3.00
N PHE A 10 -5.21 8.41 3.87
CA PHE A 10 -6.63 8.74 3.73
C PHE A 10 -7.25 8.97 5.11
N TYR A 11 -8.41 9.63 5.16
CA TYR A 11 -9.17 9.81 6.39
C TYR A 11 -9.98 8.55 6.69
N GLU A 12 -9.60 7.85 7.75
CA GLU A 12 -10.19 6.56 8.12
C GLU A 12 -11.70 6.65 8.35
N GLU A 13 -12.15 7.66 9.10
CA GLU A 13 -13.56 7.84 9.44
C GLU A 13 -14.42 8.15 8.21
N GLU A 14 -13.93 9.01 7.30
CA GLU A 14 -14.64 9.27 6.04
C GLU A 14 -14.81 8.01 5.19
N VAL A 15 -13.78 7.16 5.13
CA VAL A 15 -13.86 5.89 4.40
C VAL A 15 -14.85 4.92 5.06
N LYS A 16 -14.89 4.87 6.40
CA LYS A 16 -15.87 4.06 7.14
C LYS A 16 -17.29 4.50 6.84
N ASP A 17 -17.55 5.81 6.86
CA ASP A 17 -18.87 6.38 6.59
C ASP A 17 -19.31 6.11 5.15
N ILE A 18 -18.45 6.37 4.17
CA ILE A 18 -18.76 6.18 2.74
C ILE A 18 -19.06 4.71 2.42
N LEU A 19 -18.30 3.78 3.00
CA LEU A 19 -18.41 2.35 2.72
C LEU A 19 -19.33 1.59 3.69
N GLY A 20 -19.88 2.28 4.71
CA GLY A 20 -20.70 1.65 5.75
C GLY A 20 -19.95 0.58 6.54
N ILE A 21 -18.68 0.82 6.87
CA ILE A 21 -17.85 -0.14 7.60
C ILE A 21 -18.34 -0.22 9.06
N PRO A 22 -18.68 -1.43 9.56
CA PRO A 22 -19.18 -1.57 10.93
C PRO A 22 -18.11 -1.31 11.99
N GLU A 23 -18.56 -1.03 13.20
CA GLU A 23 -17.69 -0.86 14.36
C GLU A 23 -16.78 -2.08 14.58
N GLY A 24 -15.55 -1.84 15.03
CA GLY A 24 -14.53 -2.88 15.20
C GLY A 24 -13.76 -3.24 13.93
N PHE A 25 -14.15 -2.72 12.76
CA PHE A 25 -13.42 -2.89 11.52
C PHE A 25 -12.68 -1.61 11.14
N ARG A 26 -11.45 -1.79 10.64
CA ARG A 26 -10.55 -0.70 10.28
C ARG A 26 -10.04 -0.86 8.85
N PRO A 27 -10.29 0.11 7.94
CA PRO A 27 -9.65 0.11 6.64
C PRO A 27 -8.13 0.36 6.81
N VAL A 28 -7.30 -0.53 6.26
CA VAL A 28 -5.82 -0.45 6.38
C VAL A 28 -5.19 0.22 5.16
N ALA A 29 -5.79 0.04 3.99
CA ALA A 29 -5.30 0.57 2.73
C ALA A 29 -6.44 0.66 1.71
N LEU A 30 -6.34 1.65 0.82
CA LEU A 30 -7.09 1.69 -0.43
C LEU A 30 -6.15 1.29 -1.57
N ILE A 31 -6.61 0.39 -2.44
CA ILE A 31 -5.83 -0.13 -3.57
C ILE A 31 -6.54 0.21 -4.89
N PRO A 32 -6.22 1.35 -5.53
CA PRO A 32 -6.66 1.62 -6.89
C PRO A 32 -6.11 0.56 -7.84
N LEU A 33 -6.92 0.14 -8.81
CA LEU A 33 -6.57 -0.85 -9.82
C LEU A 33 -7.01 -0.33 -11.19
N GLY A 34 -6.14 -0.43 -12.20
CA GLY A 34 -6.49 -0.06 -13.56
C GLY A 34 -5.38 -0.27 -14.57
N TYR A 35 -5.64 0.10 -15.82
CA TYR A 35 -4.62 0.10 -16.86
C TYR A 35 -3.74 1.35 -16.71
N PRO A 36 -2.41 1.22 -16.58
CA PRO A 36 -1.54 2.36 -16.34
C PRO A 36 -1.44 3.26 -17.57
N ALA A 37 -1.56 4.57 -17.36
CA ALA A 37 -1.30 5.57 -18.40
C ALA A 37 0.19 5.66 -18.78
N TYR A 38 1.09 5.33 -17.84
CA TYR A 38 2.54 5.29 -18.07
C TYR A 38 3.22 4.29 -17.12
N LYS A 39 4.49 3.95 -17.40
CA LYS A 39 5.29 3.03 -16.57
C LYS A 39 6.46 3.79 -15.92
N PRO A 40 6.41 4.10 -14.61
CA PRO A 40 7.53 4.75 -13.93
C PRO A 40 8.74 3.80 -13.83
N PRO A 41 9.97 4.36 -13.68
CA PRO A 41 11.12 3.56 -13.31
C PRO A 41 10.91 2.93 -11.92
N LYS A 42 11.51 1.76 -11.69
CA LYS A 42 11.44 1.09 -10.39
C LYS A 42 12.19 1.91 -9.34
N PRO A 43 11.61 2.13 -8.14
CA PRO A 43 12.32 2.79 -7.05
C PRO A 43 13.51 1.92 -6.60
N SER A 44 14.59 2.58 -6.17
CA SER A 44 15.75 1.88 -5.60
C SER A 44 15.37 1.12 -4.32
N ARG A 45 15.89 -0.08 -4.15
CA ARG A 45 15.80 -0.85 -2.89
C ARG A 45 17.15 -0.81 -2.17
N ARG A 46 17.12 -0.90 -0.84
CA ARG A 46 18.34 -1.13 -0.03
C ARG A 46 19.01 -2.43 -0.48
N LYS A 47 20.34 -2.50 -0.39
CA LYS A 47 21.09 -3.72 -0.73
C LYS A 47 20.69 -4.83 0.25
N LEU A 48 20.66 -6.08 -0.23
CA LEU A 48 20.28 -7.23 0.62
C LEU A 48 21.16 -7.35 1.87
N SER A 49 22.46 -7.07 1.75
CA SER A 49 23.41 -7.06 2.87
C SER A 49 23.08 -6.06 3.98
N GLN A 50 22.15 -5.13 3.76
CA GLN A 50 21.69 -4.15 4.74
C GLN A 50 20.35 -4.54 5.39
N ILE A 51 19.71 -5.62 4.94
CA ILE A 51 18.36 -6.04 5.36
C ILE A 51 18.37 -7.49 5.87
N VAL A 52 19.24 -8.34 5.32
CA VAL A 52 19.34 -9.75 5.66
C VAL A 52 20.42 -9.95 6.72
N HIS A 53 20.05 -10.66 7.79
CA HIS A 53 20.89 -10.95 8.94
C HIS A 53 20.88 -12.47 9.18
N PHE A 54 22.06 -13.08 9.35
CA PHE A 54 22.20 -14.50 9.68
C PHE A 54 22.61 -14.64 11.14
N GLU A 55 22.02 -15.60 11.85
CA GLU A 55 22.19 -15.89 13.29
C GLU A 55 21.73 -14.77 14.25
N LYS A 56 22.03 -13.50 13.95
CA LYS A 56 21.77 -12.34 14.82
C LYS A 56 21.53 -11.09 13.97
N PHE A 57 20.69 -10.19 14.50
CA PHE A 57 20.48 -8.84 13.94
C PHE A 57 21.76 -7.99 14.04
#